data_AF-A0A535UAM5-F1
#
_entry.id   AF-A0A535UAM5-F1
#
_cell.length_a   1.000
_cell.length_b   1.000
_cell.length_c   1.000
_cell.angle_alpha   90.00
_cell.angle_beta   90.00
_cell.angle_gamma   90.00
#
_symmetry.space_group_name_H-M   'P 1'
#
loop_
_entity.id
_entity.type
_entity.pdbx_description
1 polymer ?
#
loop_
_entity_poly.entity_id
_entity_poly.type
_entity_poly.pdbx_seq_one_letter_code
_entity_poly.pdbx_strand_id
1 'polypeptide(L)' 'MGERQRTRLLLWWESLETWRQLAISFPIFAALMFLINIGPFSQPLLRSIFYGLFEGALLSGLLAVATATERGRRR' A
#
# COMPACT_ATOMS: atom_id res chain seq x y z
N MET A 1 29.03 0.89 5.70
CA MET A 1 28.36 2.22 5.67
C MET A 1 26.86 2.01 5.79
N GLY A 2 26.28 2.39 6.94
CA GLY A 2 24.85 2.65 7.09
C GLY A 2 23.87 1.48 7.19
N GLU A 3 24.14 0.42 7.96
CA GLU A 3 23.05 -0.44 8.46
C GLU A 3 22.24 0.36 9.49
N ARG A 4 21.32 1.19 8.99
CA ARG A 4 20.33 1.88 9.82
C ARG A 4 19.60 0.81 10.60
N GLN A 5 19.65 0.93 11.93
CA GLN A 5 18.87 0.19 12.91
C GLN A 5 17.45 -0.04 12.36
N ARG A 6 17.21 -1.23 11.78
CA ARG A 6 15.93 -1.55 11.15
C ARG A 6 14.88 -1.57 12.26
N THR A 7 13.93 -0.65 12.18
CA THR A 7 12.87 -0.52 13.17
C THR A 7 12.13 -1.85 13.24
N ARG A 8 11.85 -2.35 14.45
CA ARG A 8 11.12 -3.62 14.68
C ARG A 8 9.83 -3.72 13.85
N LEU A 9 9.22 -2.57 13.56
CA LEU A 9 8.04 -2.44 12.71
C LEU A 9 8.24 -2.97 11.28
N LEU A 10 9.40 -2.73 10.66
CA LEU A 10 9.69 -3.20 9.30
C LEU A 10 9.87 -4.72 9.25
N LEU A 11 10.60 -5.27 10.22
CA LEU A 11 10.77 -6.73 10.34
C LEU A 11 9.44 -7.42 10.63
N TRP A 12 8.61 -6.82 11.48
CA TRP A 12 7.25 -7.28 11.73
C TRP A 12 6.40 -7.26 10.45
N TRP A 13 6.42 -6.15 9.70
CA TRP A 13 5.69 -6.03 8.45
C TRP A 13 6.13 -7.06 7.40
N GLU A 14 7.43 -7.24 7.20
CA GLU A 14 8.00 -8.22 6.26
C GLU A 14 7.68 -9.68 6.63
N SER A 15 7.40 -9.95 7.92
CA SER A 15 7.00 -11.28 8.40
C SER A 15 5.55 -11.64 8.08
N LEU A 16 4.71 -10.65 7.76
CA LEU A 16 3.32 -10.90 7.41
C LEU A 16 3.20 -11.61 6.06
N GLU A 17 2.18 -12.46 5.94
CA GLU A 17 1.79 -13.05 4.66
C GLU A 17 1.27 -11.96 3.71
N THR A 18 1.49 -12.14 2.41
CA THR A 18 1.15 -11.16 1.37
C THR A 18 -0.31 -10.72 1.44
N TRP A 19 -1.24 -11.64 1.68
CA TRP A 19 -2.66 -11.30 1.81
C TRP A 19 -2.94 -10.40 3.04
N ARG A 20 -2.19 -10.53 4.14
CA ARG A 20 -2.32 -9.66 5.32
C ARG A 20 -1.84 -8.26 5.01
N GLN A 21 -0.71 -8.16 4.30
CA GLN A 21 -0.19 -6.87 3.84
C GLN A 21 -1.19 -6.17 2.92
N LEU A 22 -1.81 -6.90 2.01
CA LEU A 22 -2.88 -6.38 1.14
C LEU A 22 -4.10 -5.96 1.95
N ALA A 23 -4.60 -6.80 2.86
CA ALA A 23 -5.77 -6.50 3.69
C ALA A 23 -5.58 -5.25 4.57
N ILE A 24 -4.36 -4.99 5.04
CA ILE A 24 -4.04 -3.80 5.85
C ILE A 24 -3.84 -2.57 4.95
N SER A 25 -3.07 -2.70 3.87
CA SER A 25 -2.72 -1.56 3.00
C SER A 25 -3.87 -1.09 2.13
N PHE A 26 -4.74 -2.01 1.68
CA PHE A 26 -5.82 -1.72 0.75
C PHE A 26 -6.81 -0.67 1.25
N PRO A 27 -7.41 -0.78 2.44
CA PRO A 27 -8.33 0.25 2.93
C PRO A 27 -7.65 1.60 3.09
N ILE A 28 -6.35 1.63 3.43
CA ILE A 28 -5.57 2.86 3.58
C ILE A 28 -5.38 3.53 2.21
N PHE A 29 -4.88 2.80 1.22
CA PHE A 29 -4.69 3.36 -0.12
C PHE A 29 -6.02 3.70 -0.79
N ALA A 30 -7.06 2.89 -0.63
CA ALA A 30 -8.37 3.17 -1.19
C ALA A 30 -8.97 4.46 -0.60
N ALA A 31 -8.86 4.66 0.72
CA ALA A 31 -9.28 5.89 1.37
C ALA A 31 -8.46 7.10 0.91
N LEU A 32 -7.14 6.97 0.79
CA LEU A 32 -6.26 8.04 0.29
C LEU A 32 -6.62 8.44 -1.14
N MET A 33 -6.73 7.46 -2.04
CA MET A 33 -7.08 7.73 -3.44
C MET A 33 -8.49 8.29 -3.57
N PHE A 34 -9.45 7.81 -2.77
CA PHE A 34 -10.79 8.40 -2.72
C PHE A 34 -10.77 9.87 -2.29
N LEU A 35 -10.05 10.20 -1.21
CA LEU A 35 -9.93 11.57 -0.71
C LEU A 35 -9.22 12.48 -1.71
N ILE A 36 -8.19 11.98 -2.39
CA ILE A 36 -7.48 12.71 -3.45
C ILE A 36 -8.41 12.95 -4.65
N ASN A 37 -9.19 11.96 -5.06
CA ASN A 37 -10.11 12.12 -6.19
C ASN A 37 -11.26 13.10 -5.88
N ILE A 38 -11.77 13.12 -4.64
CA ILE A 38 -12.82 14.07 -4.21
C ILE A 38 -12.28 15.48 -3.95
N GLY A 39 -11.21 15.60 -3.19
CA GLY A 39 -10.73 16.90 -2.71
C GLY A 39 -10.08 17.70 -3.84
N PRO A 40 -8.80 17.45 -4.14
CA PRO A 40 -8.06 18.23 -5.13
C PRO A 40 -8.57 18.07 -6.57
N PHE A 41 -9.07 16.89 -6.94
CA PHE A 41 -9.53 16.66 -8.31
C PHE A 41 -11.03 16.91 -8.54
N SER A 42 -11.80 17.21 -7.48
CA SER A 42 -13.24 17.53 -7.56
C SER A 42 -14.03 16.58 -8.48
N GLN A 43 -13.67 15.29 -8.48
CA GLN A 43 -14.28 14.32 -9.37
C GLN A 43 -15.67 13.89 -8.89
N PRO A 44 -16.57 13.47 -9.80
CA PRO A 44 -17.87 12.93 -9.43
C PRO A 44 -17.74 11.79 -8.42
N LEU A 45 -18.57 11.78 -7.38
CA LEU A 45 -18.47 10.86 -6.24
C LEU A 45 -18.31 9.39 -6.66
N LEU A 46 -19.14 8.92 -7.59
CA LEU A 46 -19.09 7.54 -8.08
C LEU A 46 -17.74 7.22 -8.75
N ARG A 47 -17.19 8.18 -9.51
CA ARG A 47 -15.91 8.07 -10.18
C ARG A 47 -14.77 8.00 -9.16
N SER A 48 -14.84 8.83 -8.12
CA SER A 48 -13.87 8.82 -7.01
C SER A 48 -13.89 7.52 -6.22
N ILE A 49 -15.06 6.88 -6.04
CA ILE A 49 -15.14 5.54 -5.41
C ILE A 49 -14.45 4.50 -6.30
N PHE A 50 -14.76 4.49 -7.60
CA PHE A 50 -14.14 3.55 -8.53
C PHE A 50 -12.62 3.72 -8.61
N TYR A 51 -12.13 4.96 -8.77
CA TYR A 51 -10.69 5.23 -8.77
C TYR A 51 -10.05 4.93 -7.42
N GLY A 52 -10.70 5.28 -6.31
CA GLY A 52 -10.25 4.93 -4.96
C GLY A 52 -9.99 3.44 -4.80
N LEU A 53 -10.96 2.60 -5.16
CA LEU A 53 -10.83 1.15 -5.07
C LEU A 53 -9.81 0.58 -6.07
N PHE A 54 -9.82 1.04 -7.31
CA PHE A 54 -8.95 0.54 -8.36
C PHE A 54 -7.49 0.92 -8.12
N GLU A 55 -7.21 2.20 -7.91
CA GLU A 55 -5.87 2.71 -7.63
C GLU A 55 -5.37 2.21 -6.27
N GLY A 56 -6.26 2.12 -5.28
CA GLY A 56 -5.96 1.52 -3.98
C GLY A 56 -5.51 0.06 -4.09
N ALA A 57 -6.20 -0.75 -4.90
CA ALA A 57 -5.81 -2.13 -5.16
C ALA A 57 -4.44 -2.23 -5.84
N LEU A 58 -4.19 -1.39 -6.84
CA LEU A 58 -2.91 -1.35 -7.55
C LEU A 58 -1.76 -0.96 -6.62
N LEU A 59 -1.93 0.09 -5.81
CA LEU A 59 -0.92 0.55 -4.85
C LEU A 59 -0.61 -0.50 -3.78
N SER A 60 -1.64 -1.17 -3.26
CA SER A 60 -1.46 -2.31 -2.35
C SER A 60 -0.69 -3.46 -3.00
N GLY A 61 -1.04 -3.81 -4.24
CA GLY A 61 -0.33 -4.82 -5.03
C GLY A 61 1.14 -4.47 -5.21
N LEU A 62 1.44 -3.22 -5.60
CA LEU A 62 2.80 -2.72 -5.74
C LEU A 62 3.58 -2.77 -4.42
N LEU A 63 2.96 -2.37 -3.31
CA LEU A 63 3.59 -2.45 -1.99
C LEU A 63 3.93 -3.90 -1.61
N ALA A 64 3.00 -4.83 -1.86
CA ALA A 64 3.20 -6.25 -1.60
C ALA A 64 4.36 -6.84 -2.45
N VAL A 65 4.41 -6.49 -3.74
CA VAL A 65 5.50 -6.92 -4.65
C VAL A 65 6.84 -6.32 -4.23
N ALA A 66 6.87 -5.02 -3.91
CA ALA A 66 8.08 -4.36 -3.44
C ALA A 66 8.60 -5.01 -2.14
N THR A 67 7.70 -5.32 -1.21
CA THR A 67 8.04 -6.01 0.04
C THR A 67 8.59 -7.41 -0.22
N ALA A 68 7.97 -8.17 -1.13
CA ALA A 68 8.44 -9.49 -1.50
C ALA A 68 9.80 -9.47 -2.22
N THR A 69 10.02 -8.48 -3.10
CA THR A 69 11.29 -8.29 -3.81
C THR A 69 12.42 -7.97 -2.84
N GLU A 70 12.17 -7.07 -1.89
CA GLU A 70 13.14 -6.68 -0.87
C GLU A 70 13.43 -7.84 0.10
N ARG A 71 12.42 -8.64 0.44
CA ARG A 71 12.60 -9.88 1.21
C ARG A 71 13.41 -10.93 0.45
N GLY A 72 13.18 -11.07 -0.86
CA GLY A 72 13.90 -12.01 -1.72
C GLY A 72 15.37 -11.65 -1.92
N ARG A 73 15.69 -10.36 -2.09
CA ARG A 73 17.07 -9.87 -2.18
C ARG A 73 17.91 -10.13 -0.91
N ARG A 74 17.25 -10.33 0.24
CA ARG A 74 17.89 -10.54 1.53
C ARG A 74 18.11 -12.01 1.90
N ARG A 75 17.49 -12.95 1.17
CA ARG A 75 17.77 -14.39 1.28
C ARG A 75 18.87 -14.77 0.31
#